data_AF-A0A9E1HY67-F1
#
_entry.id   AF-A0A9E1HY67-F1
#
_cell.length_a   1.000
_cell.length_b   1.000
_cell.length_c   1.000
_cell.angle_alpha   90.00
_cell.angle_beta   90.00
_cell.angle_gamma   90.00
#
_symmetry.space_group_name_H-M   'P 1'
#
loop_
_entity.id
_entity.type
_entity.pdbx_description
1 polymer ?
#
loop_
_entity_poly.entity_id
_entity_poly.type
_entity_poly.pdbx_seq_one_letter_code
_entity_poly.pdbx_strand_id
1 'polypeptide(L)'
;EFYPGVTDDETLGRIYVEDMEAIDVPEHLLNYFDYEAYGRDIRLNEDGHYAPGGYVLNNGGSFIEHYHGREDIPDEHRVFSMPKLNIREQMAAYKEVIDRSSLEGERLHPRKEVPER
;
A
#
# COMPACT_ATOMS: atom_id res chain seq x y z
N GLU A 1 -8.37 11.66 9.06
CA GLU A 1 -8.95 10.36 8.65
C GLU A 1 -9.06 10.29 7.15
N PHE A 2 -9.12 9.07 6.58
CA PHE A 2 -9.12 8.86 5.13
C PHE A 2 -10.11 7.76 4.75
N TYR A 3 -11.01 8.08 3.83
CA TYR A 3 -11.99 7.17 3.25
C TYR A 3 -11.58 6.80 1.82
N PRO A 4 -10.99 5.61 1.60
CA PRO A 4 -10.51 5.21 0.28
C PRO A 4 -11.66 5.00 -0.71
N GLY A 5 -11.44 5.38 -1.97
CA GLY A 5 -12.40 5.17 -3.06
C GLY A 5 -13.58 6.15 -3.09
N VAL A 6 -13.72 7.03 -2.10
CA VAL A 6 -14.76 8.07 -2.08
C VAL A 6 -14.33 9.25 -2.93
N THR A 7 -15.08 9.52 -4.00
CA THR A 7 -14.72 10.52 -5.02
C THR A 7 -15.75 11.62 -5.22
N ASP A 8 -16.92 11.52 -4.62
CA ASP A 8 -18.07 12.38 -4.85
C ASP A 8 -18.96 12.49 -3.60
N ASP A 9 -19.78 13.54 -3.60
CA ASP A 9 -20.65 13.90 -2.48
C ASP A 9 -21.77 12.87 -2.27
N GLU A 10 -22.26 12.18 -3.31
CA GLU A 10 -23.27 11.13 -3.16
C GLU A 10 -22.72 9.93 -2.39
N THR A 11 -21.54 9.43 -2.78
CA THR A 11 -20.87 8.32 -2.12
C THR A 11 -20.55 8.66 -0.67
N LEU A 12 -20.07 9.88 -0.41
CA LEU A 12 -19.82 10.36 0.95
C LEU A 12 -21.12 10.38 1.79
N GLY A 13 -22.21 10.90 1.22
CA GLY A 13 -23.50 10.94 1.89
C GLY A 13 -24.04 9.55 2.23
N ARG A 14 -23.90 8.58 1.33
CA ARG A 14 -24.27 7.18 1.59
C ARG A 14 -23.50 6.58 2.74
N ILE A 15 -22.18 6.79 2.81
CA ILE A 15 -21.37 6.30 3.93
C ILE A 15 -21.87 6.88 5.25
N TYR A 16 -22.16 8.18 5.32
CA TYR A 16 -22.61 8.79 6.57
C TYR A 16 -24.01 8.34 6.99
N VAL A 17 -24.91 8.10 6.04
CA VAL A 17 -26.30 7.70 6.34
C VAL A 17 -26.44 6.20 6.56
N GLU A 18 -25.90 5.38 5.66
CA GLU A 18 -26.11 3.92 5.62
C GLU A 18 -25.06 3.15 6.43
N ASP A 19 -23.77 3.53 6.34
CA ASP A 19 -22.69 2.78 7.00
C ASP A 19 -22.41 3.29 8.42
N MET A 20 -22.47 4.61 8.62
CA MET A 20 -22.19 5.25 9.92
C MET A 20 -23.46 5.56 10.72
N GLU A 21 -24.65 5.41 10.11
CA GLU A 21 -25.95 5.71 10.72
C GLU A 21 -25.97 7.08 11.42
N ALA A 22 -25.32 8.10 10.82
CA ALA A 22 -25.17 9.43 11.42
C ALA A 22 -26.51 10.16 11.60
N ILE A 23 -27.53 9.73 10.87
CA ILE A 23 -28.92 10.19 10.99
C ILE A 23 -29.86 9.00 10.80
N ASP A 24 -30.93 8.96 11.60
CA ASP A 24 -31.97 7.93 11.49
C ASP A 24 -32.97 8.30 10.38
N VAL A 25 -32.78 7.72 9.19
CA VAL A 25 -33.68 7.88 8.04
C VAL A 25 -34.59 6.66 7.96
N PRO A 26 -35.93 6.83 8.02
CA PRO A 26 -36.85 5.71 7.90
C PRO A 26 -36.61 4.90 6.61
N GLU A 27 -36.65 3.57 6.70
CA GLU A 27 -36.27 2.66 5.60
C GLU A 27 -37.04 2.95 4.29
N HIS A 28 -38.33 3.29 4.40
CA HIS A 28 -39.17 3.64 3.26
C HIS A 28 -38.82 4.99 2.59
N LEU A 29 -37.97 5.80 3.22
CA LEU A 29 -37.49 7.08 2.72
C LEU A 29 -36.04 7.03 2.21
N LEU A 30 -35.28 5.96 2.48
CA LEU A 30 -33.87 5.85 2.05
C LEU A 30 -33.69 6.11 0.55
N ASN A 31 -34.53 5.48 -0.28
CA ASN A 31 -34.48 5.66 -1.74
C ASN A 31 -34.87 7.07 -2.23
N TYR A 32 -35.40 7.91 -1.34
CA TYR A 32 -35.81 9.29 -1.62
C TYR A 32 -34.92 10.31 -0.91
N PHE A 33 -33.95 9.85 -0.13
CA PHE A 33 -33.02 10.72 0.58
C PHE A 33 -31.99 11.30 -0.40
N ASP A 34 -31.70 12.59 -0.26
CA ASP A 34 -30.72 13.29 -1.10
C ASP A 34 -29.31 13.12 -0.50
N TYR A 35 -28.69 12.00 -0.82
CA TYR A 35 -27.35 11.66 -0.34
C TYR A 35 -26.30 12.65 -0.84
N GLU A 36 -26.40 13.13 -2.08
CA GLU A 36 -25.44 14.10 -2.64
C GLU A 36 -25.48 15.42 -1.86
N ALA A 37 -26.67 15.95 -1.59
CA ALA A 37 -26.81 17.18 -0.80
C ALA A 37 -26.26 17.00 0.62
N TYR A 38 -26.58 15.87 1.27
CA TYR A 38 -26.11 15.59 2.62
C TYR A 38 -24.59 15.42 2.68
N GLY A 39 -24.00 14.63 1.77
CA GLY A 39 -22.56 14.44 1.70
C GLY A 39 -21.80 15.74 1.41
N ARG A 40 -22.35 16.62 0.57
CA ARG A 40 -21.79 17.96 0.36
C ARG A 40 -21.76 18.77 1.65
N ASP A 41 -22.84 18.74 2.42
CA ASP A 41 -22.94 19.48 3.69
C ASP A 41 -21.95 18.91 4.72
N ILE A 42 -21.82 17.58 4.81
CA ILE A 42 -20.79 16.91 5.63
C ILE A 42 -19.40 17.41 5.25
N ARG A 43 -19.07 17.39 3.95
CA ARG A 43 -17.76 17.83 3.46
C ARG A 43 -17.44 19.27 3.84
N LEU A 44 -18.42 20.16 3.76
CA LEU A 44 -18.26 21.56 4.14
C LEU A 44 -18.14 21.75 5.65
N ASN A 45 -18.91 20.99 6.44
CA ASN A 45 -18.92 21.11 7.90
C ASN A 45 -17.64 20.57 8.55
N GLU A 46 -17.02 19.55 7.95
CA GLU A 46 -15.83 18.89 8.47
C GLU A 46 -14.53 19.37 7.82
N ASP A 47 -14.60 20.43 7.00
CA ASP A 47 -13.48 20.96 6.21
C ASP A 47 -12.72 19.84 5.44
N GLY A 48 -13.46 18.87 4.92
CA GLY A 48 -12.89 17.73 4.21
C GLY A 48 -12.61 18.00 2.73
N HIS A 49 -11.79 17.14 2.12
CA HIS A 49 -11.30 17.31 0.76
C HIS A 49 -11.14 15.98 0.01
N TYR A 50 -11.50 15.97 -1.28
CA TYR A 50 -11.26 14.85 -2.17
C TYR A 50 -9.81 14.86 -2.66
N ALA A 51 -9.06 13.82 -2.31
CA ALA A 51 -7.69 13.59 -2.74
C ALA A 51 -7.63 12.43 -3.76
N PRO A 52 -6.55 12.32 -4.55
CA PRO A 52 -6.35 11.12 -5.36
C PRO A 52 -6.41 9.86 -4.49
N GLY A 53 -7.36 8.98 -4.80
CA GLY A 53 -7.57 7.72 -4.09
C GLY A 53 -8.62 7.74 -2.97
N GLY A 54 -9.21 8.90 -2.61
CA GLY A 54 -10.29 8.94 -1.63
C GLY A 54 -10.57 10.32 -1.02
N TYR A 55 -11.36 10.32 0.05
CA TYR A 55 -11.76 11.53 0.78
C TYR A 55 -10.98 11.65 2.10
N VAL A 56 -10.44 12.83 2.38
CA VAL A 56 -9.66 13.14 3.60
C VAL A 56 -10.41 14.17 4.42
N LEU A 57 -10.49 13.95 5.73
CA LEU A 57 -11.02 14.92 6.68
C LEU A 57 -10.14 15.01 7.93
N ASN A 58 -10.26 16.14 8.63
CA ASN A 58 -9.64 16.31 9.92
C ASN A 58 -10.53 15.67 11.00
N ASN A 59 -10.10 14.56 11.59
CA ASN A 59 -10.84 13.88 12.66
C ASN A 59 -10.51 14.43 14.07
N GLY A 60 -9.85 15.60 14.15
CA GLY A 60 -9.42 16.20 15.42
C GLY A 60 -8.23 15.50 16.07
N GLY A 61 -7.68 14.46 15.45
CA GLY A 61 -6.46 13.79 15.90
C GLY A 61 -5.21 14.63 15.63
N SER A 62 -4.29 14.67 16.58
CA SER A 62 -2.94 15.17 16.34
C SER A 62 -2.09 14.09 15.65
N PHE A 63 -1.28 14.49 14.67
CA PHE A 63 -0.21 13.61 14.20
C PHE A 63 0.74 13.30 15.36
N ILE A 64 0.95 12.01 15.64
CA ILE A 64 1.92 11.56 16.64
C ILE A 64 3.06 10.89 15.89
N GLU A 65 4.19 11.59 15.83
CA GLU A 65 5.42 11.03 15.27
C GLU A 65 6.04 10.11 16.30
N HIS A 66 5.80 8.80 16.19
CA HIS A 66 6.41 7.81 17.08
C HIS A 66 7.90 7.61 16.81
N TYR A 67 8.33 7.80 15.55
CA TYR A 67 9.70 7.59 15.11
C TYR A 67 10.09 8.69 14.13
N HIS A 68 11.13 9.46 14.45
CA HIS A 68 11.60 10.58 13.62
C HIS A 68 12.60 10.14 12.54
N GLY A 69 13.08 8.89 12.57
CA GLY A 69 14.05 8.37 11.60
C GLY A 69 14.36 6.87 11.76
N ARG A 70 15.24 6.34 10.91
CA ARG A 70 15.62 4.91 10.91
C ARG A 70 16.27 4.43 12.20
N GLU A 71 16.88 5.34 12.97
CA GLU A 71 17.55 5.05 14.23
C GLU A 71 16.55 4.70 15.35
N ASP A 72 15.35 5.31 15.30
CA ASP A 72 14.35 5.19 16.37
C ASP A 72 13.40 4.00 16.16
N ILE A 73 13.45 3.34 15.00
CA ILE A 73 12.59 2.19 14.67
C ILE A 73 13.09 0.96 15.44
N PRO A 74 12.25 0.30 16.27
CA PRO A 74 12.61 -0.91 16.99
C PRO A 74 13.08 -2.02 16.04
N ASP A 75 14.09 -2.77 16.47
CA ASP A 75 14.70 -3.84 15.66
C ASP A 75 13.69 -4.89 15.19
N GLU A 76 12.65 -5.16 15.99
CA GLU A 76 11.54 -6.06 15.64
C GLU A 76 10.75 -5.60 14.40
N HIS A 77 10.71 -4.30 14.14
CA HIS A 77 9.97 -3.70 13.02
C HIS A 77 10.85 -3.40 11.80
N ARG A 78 12.15 -3.70 11.87
CA ARG A 78 13.08 -3.48 10.76
C ARG A 78 12.99 -4.63 9.74
N VAL A 79 12.09 -4.49 8.77
CA VAL A 79 11.82 -5.50 7.72
C VAL A 79 12.99 -5.69 6.75
N PHE A 80 13.87 -4.69 6.62
CA PHE A 80 15.16 -4.85 5.96
C PHE A 80 16.22 -5.06 7.04
N SER A 81 16.64 -6.32 7.22
CA SER A 81 17.99 -6.53 7.77
C SER A 81 18.96 -5.83 6.83
N MET A 82 19.85 -5.00 7.39
CA MET A 82 20.92 -4.43 6.59
C MET A 82 21.65 -5.61 5.93
N PRO A 83 21.83 -5.60 4.59
CA PRO A 83 22.58 -6.65 3.98
C PRO A 83 23.97 -6.66 4.62
N LYS A 84 24.36 -7.83 5.13
CA LYS A 84 25.62 -8.02 5.85
C LYS A 84 26.84 -7.62 5.00
N LEU A 85 26.66 -7.62 3.68
CA LEU A 85 27.66 -7.34 2.67
C LEU A 85 27.29 -6.04 1.94
N ASN A 86 28.30 -5.23 1.60
CA ASN A 86 28.08 -4.08 0.73
C ASN A 86 27.62 -4.53 -0.67
N ILE A 87 27.08 -3.62 -1.48
CA ILE A 87 26.54 -3.95 -2.82
C ILE A 87 27.57 -4.68 -3.69
N ARG A 88 28.85 -4.29 -3.61
CA ARG A 88 29.93 -4.89 -4.40
C ARG A 88 30.19 -6.34 -4.00
N GLU A 89 30.20 -6.62 -2.70
CA GLU A 89 30.39 -7.96 -2.15
C GLU A 89 29.19 -8.87 -2.44
N GLN A 90 27.96 -8.34 -2.37
CA GLN A 90 26.77 -9.07 -2.79
C GLN A 90 26.84 -9.47 -4.26
N MET A 91 27.18 -8.52 -5.14
CA MET A 91 27.32 -8.82 -6.58
C MET A 91 28.44 -9.83 -6.83
N ALA A 92 29.53 -9.79 -6.08
CA ALA A 92 30.61 -10.77 -6.18
C ALA A 92 30.14 -12.17 -5.74
N ALA A 93 29.41 -12.28 -4.63
CA ALA A 93 28.87 -13.55 -4.15
C ALA A 93 27.85 -14.15 -5.13
N TYR A 94 26.94 -13.33 -5.68
CA TYR A 94 25.99 -13.78 -6.72
C TYR A 94 26.71 -14.26 -7.97
N LYS A 95 27.75 -13.53 -8.40
CA LYS A 95 28.58 -13.93 -9.55
C LYS A 95 29.28 -15.26 -9.30
N GLU A 96 29.87 -15.47 -8.12
CA GLU A 96 30.52 -16.74 -7.78
C GLU A 96 29.54 -17.93 -7.82
N VAL A 97 28.33 -17.75 -7.30
CA VAL A 97 27.28 -18.78 -7.33
C VAL A 97 26.86 -19.09 -8.77
N ILE A 98 26.67 -18.07 -9.61
CA ILE A 98 26.35 -18.23 -11.03
C ILE A 98 27.47 -18.98 -11.75
N ASP A 99 28.71 -18.52 -11.61
CA ASP A 99 29.88 -19.12 -12.26
C ASP A 99 30.06 -20.60 -11.84
N ARG A 100 29.85 -20.92 -10.56
CA ARG A 100 29.92 -22.29 -10.05
C ARG A 100 28.81 -23.18 -10.63
N SER A 101 27.58 -22.65 -10.73
CA SER A 101 26.44 -23.38 -11.32
C SER A 101 26.62 -23.64 -12.82
N SER A 102 27.23 -22.70 -13.55
CA SER A 102 27.53 -22.86 -14.98
C SER A 102 28.57 -23.96 -15.21
N LEU A 103 29.59 -24.04 -14.36
CA LEU A 103 30.62 -25.08 -14.43
C LEU A 103 30.09 -26.49 -14.07
N GLU A 104 29.08 -26.58 -13.19
CA GLU A 104 28.41 -27.85 -12.89
C GLU A 104 27.51 -28.33 -14.04
N GLY A 105 26.84 -27.41 -14.75
CA GLY A 105 26.06 -27.72 -15.95
C GLY A 105 26.92 -28.23 -17.11
N GLU A 106 28.14 -27.70 -17.29
CA GLU A 106 29.09 -28.17 -18.31
C GLU A 106 29.62 -29.59 -18.04
N ARG A 107 29.74 -29.99 -16.77
CA ARG A 107 30.20 -31.35 -16.40
C ARG A 107 29.18 -32.44 -16.71
N LEU A 108 27.90 -32.12 -16.85
CA LEU A 108 26.82 -33.09 -17.12
C LEU A 108 26.64 -33.42 -18.61
N HIS A 109 27.19 -32.60 -19.51
CA HIS A 109 27.19 -32.88 -20.95
C HIS A 109 28.61 -33.21 -21.43
N PRO A 110 29.03 -34.49 -21.42
CA PRO A 110 30.27 -34.85 -22.09
C PRO A 110 30.12 -34.52 -23.58
N ARG A 111 31.03 -33.67 -24.07
CA ARG A 111 31.12 -33.24 -25.46
C ARG A 111 31.24 -34.51 -26.33
N LYS A 112 30.22 -34.82 -27.12
CA LYS A 112 30.30 -35.91 -28.11
C LYS A 112 31.26 -35.46 -29.20
N GLU A 113 32.50 -35.95 -29.16
CA GLU A 113 33.42 -35.86 -30.28
C GLU A 113 32.85 -36.72 -31.41
N VAL A 114 32.37 -36.08 -32.48
CA VAL A 114 31.99 -36.76 -33.72
C VAL A 114 33.27 -36.93 -34.53
N PRO A 115 33.75 -38.16 -34.79
CA PRO A 115 34.95 -38.36 -35.58
C PRO A 115 34.60 -38.10 -37.06
N GLU A 116 35.37 -37.24 -37.70
CA GLU A 116 35.23 -36.95 -39.11
C GLU A 116 35.83 -38.11 -39.92
N ARG A 117 34.99 -38.82 -40.69
CA ARG A 117 35.36 -39.55 -41.91
C ARG A 117 34.14 -39.90 -42.75
#